data_AF-A0A542QIT8-F1
#
_entry.id   AF-A0A542QIT8-F1
#
_cell.length_a   1.000
_cell.length_b   1.000
_cell.length_c   1.000
_cell.angle_alpha   90.00
_cell.angle_beta   90.00
_cell.angle_gamma   90.00
#
_symmetry.space_group_name_H-M   'P 1'
#
loop_
_entity.id
_entity.type
_entity.pdbx_description
1 polymer ?
#
loop_
_entity_poly.entity_id
_entity_poly.type
_entity_poly.pdbx_seq_one_letter_code
_entity_poly.pdbx_strand_id
1 'polypeptide(L)'
;MPWSEVMAPVRMQRVAVVAPRAVLRETLVRIADAGCVELDRAEEASPGPAARLLQSLPTPPAPPVLAAKAPDLHVLEREHRIGLLAGEAQLEERLGAAVQRGDVAALAGWCPAGEAVRLAERLAGTGAALVRLPVPRGIDPPTQLRATGRSQGSFTPLVTTYGTVPYADVDPTWPAGISYVAMFGVMFGDAGHGALLLLGALLLRLGRPRKLLPLRHLWPFLAGAGIAGTLAGIAYGEFFGPTGVLPVLWLNPLDEPEQLLVAAIGLGAVLLVLAHVGGTVNRWREGGPANALYAASGTAGLTLFLGLALGGAGLFLHRPGYAVAGVVLASAGLALTVTGLYAATAGGLGGAAQTGVQLFDVVVRIGTNTVSFARLAAFGLTHAALGDLVWRATSGLASRGALPLIGAALVFVAGTAVAFALEALVAGVQALRLEFYELFSRVFTAQGRPFRPWHVPTGHLEVTS
;
A
#
# COMPACT_ATOMS: atom_id res chain seq x y z
N MET A 1 4.45 -17.83 14.05
CA MET A 1 3.26 -16.94 13.96
C MET A 1 2.35 -17.47 12.86
N PRO A 2 1.05 -17.60 13.10
CA PRO A 2 0.10 -18.04 12.08
C PRO A 2 -0.10 -16.98 10.99
N TRP A 3 -0.28 -17.40 9.74
CA TRP A 3 -0.46 -16.51 8.57
C TRP A 3 -1.63 -15.54 8.73
N SER A 4 -2.67 -15.92 9.48
CA SER A 4 -3.85 -15.10 9.76
C SER A 4 -3.54 -13.85 10.60
N GLU A 5 -2.47 -13.85 11.40
CA GLU A 5 -2.05 -12.69 12.19
C GLU A 5 -1.19 -11.71 11.40
N VAL A 6 -0.59 -12.16 10.30
CA VAL A 6 0.24 -11.32 9.42
C VAL A 6 -0.64 -10.51 8.47
N MET A 7 -1.78 -11.07 8.07
CA MET A 7 -2.68 -10.52 7.06
C MET A 7 -3.76 -9.60 7.66
N ALA A 8 -3.69 -9.28 8.96
CA ALA A 8 -4.66 -8.43 9.65
C ALA A 8 -3.98 -7.18 10.21
N PRO A 9 -4.63 -6.00 10.14
CA PRO A 9 -4.18 -4.81 10.84
C PRO A 9 -3.93 -5.06 12.34
N VAL A 10 -3.08 -4.24 12.96
CA VAL A 10 -2.87 -4.29 14.41
C VAL A 10 -4.22 -4.12 15.10
N ARG A 11 -4.59 -5.06 15.97
CA ARG A 11 -5.83 -4.94 16.74
C ARG A 11 -5.80 -3.68 17.59
N MET A 12 -6.71 -2.76 17.31
CA MET A 12 -6.92 -1.55 18.09
C MET A 12 -7.90 -1.78 19.22
N GLN A 13 -7.64 -1.08 20.31
CA GLN A 13 -8.49 -1.06 21.48
C GLN A 13 -8.88 0.37 21.80
N ARG A 14 -10.18 0.59 21.99
CA ARG A 14 -10.68 1.85 22.53
C ARG A 14 -10.37 1.89 24.02
N VAL A 15 -9.68 2.94 24.45
CA VAL A 15 -9.23 3.12 25.82
C VAL A 15 -9.67 4.48 26.35
N ALA A 16 -9.95 4.55 27.64
CA ALA A 16 -10.06 5.78 28.41
C ALA A 16 -8.91 5.83 29.41
N VAL A 17 -8.13 6.89 29.35
CA VAL A 17 -7.16 7.23 30.39
C VAL A 17 -7.91 7.99 31.46
N VAL A 18 -7.98 7.44 32.67
CA VAL A 18 -8.66 8.03 33.82
C VAL A 18 -7.61 8.38 34.86
N ALA A 19 -7.52 9.65 35.24
CA ALA A 19 -6.53 10.13 36.20
C ALA A 19 -7.12 11.20 37.12
N PRO A 20 -6.63 11.33 38.37
CA PRO A 20 -6.92 12.50 39.18
C PRO A 20 -6.48 13.78 38.47
N ARG A 21 -7.28 14.84 38.58
CA ARG A 21 -7.01 16.15 37.94
C ARG A 21 -5.60 16.68 38.25
N ALA A 22 -5.12 16.47 39.48
CA ALA A 22 -3.80 16.92 39.92
C ALA A 22 -2.63 16.27 39.17
N VAL A 23 -2.80 15.04 38.67
CA VAL A 23 -1.73 14.26 37.99
C VAL A 23 -1.99 14.05 36.50
N LEU A 24 -3.05 14.67 35.95
CA LEU A 24 -3.44 14.52 34.55
C LEU A 24 -2.34 14.99 33.59
N ARG A 25 -1.65 16.09 33.92
CA ARG A 25 -0.52 16.60 33.14
C ARG A 25 0.62 15.58 33.08
N GLU A 26 1.05 15.05 34.23
CA GLU A 26 2.12 14.06 34.30
C GLU A 26 1.75 12.79 33.53
N THR A 27 0.49 12.36 33.66
CA THR A 27 -0.06 11.20 32.94
C THR A 27 0.01 11.41 31.42
N LEU A 28 -0.38 12.59 30.92
CA LEU A 28 -0.29 12.93 29.50
C LEU A 28 1.16 13.01 29.00
N VAL A 29 2.08 13.53 29.80
CA VAL A 29 3.52 13.53 29.45
C VAL A 29 4.04 12.10 29.28
N ARG A 30 3.67 11.17 30.18
CA ARG A 30 4.03 9.74 30.03
C ARG A 30 3.40 9.08 28.81
N ILE A 31 2.19 9.49 28.43
CA ILE A 31 1.52 9.01 27.22
C ILE A 31 2.22 9.53 25.96
N ALA A 32 2.54 10.82 25.93
CA ALA A 32 3.28 11.43 24.82
C ALA A 32 4.67 10.80 24.66
N ASP A 33 5.37 10.50 25.76
CA ASP A 33 6.66 9.81 25.72
C ASP A 33 6.52 8.37 25.21
N ALA A 34 5.47 7.66 25.63
CA ALA A 34 5.18 6.30 25.16
C ALA A 34 4.81 6.24 23.67
N GLY A 35 4.16 7.28 23.13
CA GLY A 35 3.86 7.40 21.70
C GLY A 35 2.95 6.27 21.17
N CYS A 36 2.07 5.72 22.00
CA CYS A 36 1.25 4.55 21.67
C CYS A 36 -0.26 4.79 21.73
N VAL A 37 -0.70 6.02 22.01
CA VAL A 37 -2.12 6.37 22.11
C VAL A 37 -2.45 7.51 21.16
N GLU A 38 -3.48 7.33 20.34
CA GLU A 38 -4.13 8.41 19.63
C GLU A 38 -5.29 8.92 20.49
N LEU A 39 -5.08 10.05 21.16
CA LEU A 39 -6.12 10.72 21.95
C LEU A 39 -7.11 11.43 21.03
N ASP A 40 -8.39 11.39 21.40
CA ASP A 40 -9.41 12.19 20.74
C ASP A 40 -9.07 13.69 20.85
N ARG A 41 -9.54 14.46 19.87
CA ARG A 41 -9.42 15.92 19.87
C ARG A 41 -10.73 16.53 20.33
N ALA A 42 -10.67 17.66 21.03
CA ALA A 42 -11.82 18.50 21.25
C ALA A 42 -12.07 19.33 19.98
N GLU A 43 -13.27 19.24 19.41
CA GLU A 43 -13.64 20.03 18.22
C GLU A 43 -13.86 21.52 18.54
N GLU A 44 -14.10 21.89 19.82
CA GLU A 44 -14.46 23.25 20.24
C GLU A 44 -13.65 23.76 21.46
N ALA A 45 -12.40 23.31 21.64
CA ALA A 45 -11.57 23.85 22.72
C ALA A 45 -10.99 25.23 22.35
N SER A 46 -11.27 26.23 23.19
CA SER A 46 -10.62 27.54 23.06
C SER A 46 -9.09 27.39 23.23
N PRO A 47 -8.27 28.05 22.39
CA PRO A 47 -6.82 27.94 22.47
C PRO A 47 -6.33 28.39 23.85
N GLY A 48 -5.51 27.53 24.46
CA GLY A 48 -4.89 27.77 25.76
C GLY A 48 -3.83 28.87 25.73
N PRO A 49 -3.33 29.30 26.90
CA PRO A 49 -2.32 30.35 27.02
C PRO A 49 -1.07 30.11 26.16
N ALA A 50 -0.53 28.87 26.16
CA ALA A 50 0.65 28.53 25.37
C ALA A 50 0.37 28.58 23.86
N ALA A 51 -0.83 28.15 23.44
CA ALA A 51 -1.24 28.21 22.03
C ALA A 51 -1.39 29.66 21.54
N ARG A 52 -1.94 30.57 22.37
CA ARG A 52 -2.04 32.01 22.04
C ARG A 52 -0.68 32.68 21.92
N LEU A 53 0.22 32.38 22.87
CA LEU A 53 1.60 32.85 22.85
C LEU A 53 2.32 32.38 21.58
N LEU A 54 2.18 31.11 21.22
CA LEU A 54 2.77 30.56 20.00
C LEU A 54 2.22 31.25 18.73
N GLN A 55 0.91 31.53 18.68
CA GLN A 55 0.28 32.23 17.56
C GLN A 55 0.73 33.69 17.43
N SER A 56 1.14 34.33 18.52
CA SER A 56 1.67 35.70 18.49
C SER A 56 3.14 35.79 18.03
N LEU A 57 3.87 34.67 17.97
CA LEU A 57 5.26 34.66 17.55
C LEU A 57 5.37 34.58 16.01
N PRO A 58 6.23 35.41 15.38
CA PRO A 58 6.40 35.43 13.91
C PRO A 58 7.25 34.28 13.34
N THR A 59 7.73 33.35 14.19
CA THR A 59 8.73 32.34 13.86
C THR A 59 8.09 31.03 13.37
N PRO A 60 8.71 30.28 12.42
CA PRO A 60 8.20 28.98 12.00
C PRO A 60 8.11 27.98 13.16
N PRO A 61 7.14 27.05 13.13
CA PRO A 61 6.94 26.08 14.20
C PRO A 61 8.15 25.15 14.32
N ALA A 62 8.80 25.18 15.48
CA ALA A 62 9.84 24.23 15.87
C ALA A 62 9.21 22.86 16.23
N PRO A 63 9.95 21.75 16.12
CA PRO A 63 9.45 20.44 16.54
C PRO A 63 9.09 20.47 18.05
N PRO A 64 7.90 19.99 18.45
CA PRO A 64 7.42 20.08 19.82
C PRO A 64 8.23 19.18 20.75
N VAL A 65 8.49 19.67 21.97
CA VAL A 65 9.17 18.94 23.06
C VAL A 65 8.39 19.20 24.36
N LEU A 66 8.23 18.19 25.21
CA LEU A 66 7.55 18.36 26.50
C LEU A 66 8.52 18.50 27.66
N ALA A 67 8.17 19.38 28.61
CA ALA A 67 8.86 19.48 29.90
C ALA A 67 8.23 18.55 30.94
N ALA A 68 9.06 17.84 31.71
CA ALA A 68 8.60 16.91 32.75
C ALA A 68 7.75 17.62 33.82
N LYS A 69 8.10 18.85 34.20
CA LYS A 69 7.33 19.74 35.09
C LYS A 69 6.71 20.88 34.30
N ALA A 70 5.61 21.45 34.81
CA ALA A 70 4.94 22.59 34.20
C ALA A 70 5.92 23.78 34.11
N PRO A 71 6.31 24.22 32.90
CA PRO A 71 7.23 25.34 32.73
C PRO A 71 6.49 26.68 32.86
N ASP A 72 7.22 27.73 33.23
CA ASP A 72 6.70 29.10 33.17
C ASP A 72 6.69 29.60 31.72
N LEU A 73 5.49 29.86 31.19
CA LEU A 73 5.27 30.26 29.80
C LEU A 73 5.98 31.58 29.45
N HIS A 74 6.09 32.53 30.39
CA HIS A 74 6.77 33.81 30.16
C HIS A 74 8.29 33.66 30.15
N VAL A 75 8.84 32.64 30.80
CA VAL A 75 10.27 32.29 30.68
C VAL A 75 10.54 31.66 29.31
N LEU A 76 9.67 30.74 28.87
CA LEU A 76 9.79 30.11 27.55
C LEU A 76 9.71 31.12 26.39
N GLU A 77 8.83 32.12 26.51
CA GLU A 77 8.69 33.22 25.56
C GLU A 77 9.96 34.08 25.52
N ARG A 78 10.46 34.54 26.68
CA ARG A 78 11.70 35.34 26.76
C ARG A 78 12.92 34.61 26.19
N GLU A 79 13.05 33.33 26.51
CA GLU A 79 14.17 32.49 26.05
C GLU A 79 14.00 31.96 24.61
N HIS A 80 12.92 32.32 23.91
CA HIS A 80 12.62 31.85 22.55
C HIS A 80 12.66 30.32 22.42
N ARG A 81 12.20 29.59 23.44
CA ARG A 81 12.15 28.10 23.43
C ARG A 81 10.89 27.60 22.74
N ILE A 82 10.79 27.88 21.44
CA ILE A 82 9.60 27.65 20.61
C ILE A 82 9.15 26.17 20.61
N GLY A 83 10.10 25.21 20.66
CA GLY A 83 9.77 23.78 20.70
C GLY A 83 9.07 23.34 21.98
N LEU A 84 9.45 23.90 23.14
CA LEU A 84 8.77 23.63 24.41
C LEU A 84 7.40 24.30 24.46
N LEU A 85 7.30 25.54 23.96
CA LEU A 85 6.03 26.27 23.87
C LEU A 85 5.04 25.53 22.95
N ALA A 86 5.51 24.99 21.82
CA ALA A 86 4.71 24.16 20.92
C ALA A 86 4.28 22.83 21.54
N GLY A 87 5.13 22.20 22.37
CA GLY A 87 4.78 21.01 23.13
C GLY A 87 3.72 21.28 24.19
N GLU A 88 3.87 22.33 24.99
CA GLU A 88 2.88 22.73 26.00
C GLU A 88 1.55 23.16 25.35
N ALA A 89 1.57 23.85 24.20
CA ALA A 89 0.35 24.18 23.46
C ALA A 89 -0.43 22.93 23.04
N GLN A 90 0.25 21.88 22.56
CA GLN A 90 -0.41 20.60 22.27
C GLN A 90 -0.92 19.91 23.53
N LEU A 91 -0.18 19.97 24.64
CA LEU A 91 -0.60 19.41 25.92
C LEU A 91 -1.87 20.10 26.45
N GLU A 92 -1.94 21.43 26.37
CA GLU A 92 -3.12 22.22 26.73
C GLU A 92 -4.34 21.86 25.88
N GLU A 93 -4.15 21.70 24.56
CA GLU A 93 -5.22 21.24 23.65
C GLU A 93 -5.77 19.87 24.10
N ARG A 94 -4.89 18.94 24.48
CA ARG A 94 -5.30 17.61 24.96
C ARG A 94 -5.93 17.64 26.34
N LEU A 95 -5.44 18.50 27.24
CA LEU A 95 -6.06 18.73 28.55
C LEU A 95 -7.47 19.32 28.40
N GLY A 96 -7.68 20.22 27.42
CA GLY A 96 -8.98 20.79 27.09
C GLY A 96 -10.00 19.77 26.58
N ALA A 97 -9.53 18.66 25.98
CA ALA A 97 -10.38 17.56 25.53
C ALA A 97 -10.79 16.57 26.64
N ALA A 98 -10.26 16.73 27.86
CA ALA A 98 -10.57 15.84 28.96
C ALA A 98 -11.99 16.10 29.49
N VAL A 99 -12.77 15.03 29.64
CA VAL A 99 -14.06 15.09 30.36
C VAL A 99 -13.76 15.08 31.85
N GLN A 100 -14.23 16.09 32.57
CA GLN A 100 -13.89 16.28 33.98
C GLN A 100 -15.13 16.14 34.86
N ARG A 101 -15.04 15.34 35.94
CA ARG A 101 -16.12 15.14 36.91
C ARG A 101 -15.55 15.02 38.32
N GLY A 102 -15.79 16.03 39.15
CA GLY A 102 -15.18 16.13 40.48
C GLY A 102 -13.65 16.20 40.40
N ASP A 103 -12.96 15.34 41.13
CA ASP A 103 -11.48 15.30 41.16
C ASP A 103 -10.87 14.41 40.08
N VAL A 104 -11.69 13.82 39.21
CA VAL A 104 -11.26 12.88 38.17
C VAL A 104 -11.44 13.48 36.79
N ALA A 105 -10.47 13.25 35.92
CA ALA A 105 -10.51 13.58 34.51
C ALA A 105 -10.31 12.32 33.66
N ALA A 106 -11.02 12.24 32.54
CA ALA A 106 -10.96 11.12 31.62
C ALA A 106 -10.73 11.59 30.18
N LEU A 107 -9.89 10.87 29.45
CA LEU A 107 -9.58 11.11 28.04
C LEU A 107 -9.76 9.82 27.25
N ALA A 108 -10.59 9.86 26.22
CA ALA A 108 -10.80 8.74 25.32
C ALA A 108 -9.77 8.76 24.17
N GLY A 109 -9.42 7.58 23.69
CA GLY A 109 -8.49 7.41 22.57
C GLY A 109 -8.39 5.97 22.11
N TRP A 110 -7.48 5.76 21.16
CA TRP A 110 -7.18 4.45 20.58
C TRP A 110 -5.75 4.04 20.92
N CYS A 111 -5.57 2.77 21.28
CA CYS A 111 -4.27 2.19 21.60
C CYS A 111 -4.16 0.78 20.97
N PRO A 112 -2.99 0.38 20.44
CA PRO A 112 -2.73 -1.00 20.05
C PRO A 112 -2.95 -1.96 21.22
N ALA A 113 -3.74 -3.02 21.02
CA ALA A 113 -4.09 -3.95 22.10
C ALA A 113 -2.86 -4.64 22.74
N GLY A 114 -1.77 -4.81 21.98
CA GLY A 114 -0.51 -5.36 22.49
C GLY A 114 0.29 -4.38 23.36
N GLU A 115 0.07 -3.08 23.22
CA GLU A 115 0.75 -2.03 23.99
C GLU A 115 -0.09 -1.53 25.17
N ALA A 116 -1.41 -1.75 25.14
CA ALA A 116 -2.33 -1.34 26.19
C ALA A 116 -1.91 -1.84 27.60
N VAL A 117 -1.42 -3.07 27.71
CA VAL A 117 -0.96 -3.63 29.01
C VAL A 117 0.29 -2.90 29.50
N ARG A 118 1.28 -2.71 28.62
CA ARG A 118 2.52 -1.98 28.95
C ARG A 118 2.26 -0.53 29.32
N LEU A 119 1.32 0.10 28.63
CA LEU A 119 0.90 1.46 28.96
C LEU A 119 0.22 1.52 30.32
N ALA A 120 -0.69 0.59 30.63
CA ALA A 120 -1.35 0.53 31.92
C ALA A 120 -0.34 0.39 33.08
N GLU A 121 0.70 -0.43 32.92
CA GLU A 121 1.80 -0.56 33.90
C GLU A 121 2.58 0.75 34.08
N ARG A 122 2.89 1.47 33.00
CA ARG A 122 3.58 2.79 33.05
C ARG A 122 2.74 3.86 33.75
N LEU A 123 1.42 3.80 33.59
CA LEU A 123 0.47 4.75 34.15
C LEU A 123 0.12 4.48 35.62
N ALA A 124 0.21 3.21 36.07
CA ALA A 124 -0.08 2.85 37.45
C ALA A 124 0.75 3.67 38.47
N GLY A 125 1.99 4.02 38.11
CA GLY A 125 2.87 4.83 38.95
C GLY A 125 2.45 6.30 39.15
N THR A 126 1.51 6.84 38.37
CA THR A 126 0.94 8.20 38.60
C THR A 126 -0.40 8.18 39.33
N GLY A 127 -0.95 7.00 39.62
CA GLY A 127 -2.34 6.86 40.09
C GLY A 127 -3.38 6.96 38.96
N ALA A 128 -2.94 6.94 37.69
CA ALA A 128 -3.82 6.86 36.54
C ALA A 128 -4.14 5.39 36.17
N ALA A 129 -5.33 5.17 35.63
CA ALA A 129 -5.79 3.88 35.16
C ALA A 129 -6.15 3.94 33.67
N LEU A 130 -5.79 2.89 32.93
CA LEU A 130 -6.22 2.68 31.55
C LEU A 130 -7.45 1.77 31.54
N VAL A 131 -8.61 2.32 31.21
CA VAL A 131 -9.89 1.60 31.18
C VAL A 131 -10.24 1.24 29.74
N ARG A 132 -10.74 0.03 29.52
CA ARG A 132 -11.19 -0.43 28.20
C ARG A 132 -12.61 0.07 27.96
N LEU A 133 -12.85 0.70 26.81
CA LEU A 133 -14.18 1.16 26.41
C LEU A 133 -14.75 0.26 25.31
N PRO A 134 -16.09 0.09 25.26
CA PRO A 134 -16.74 -0.49 24.08
C PRO A 134 -16.55 0.45 22.88
N VAL A 135 -16.37 -0.13 21.69
CA VAL A 135 -16.27 0.63 20.44
C VAL A 135 -17.66 1.17 20.08
N PRO A 136 -17.82 2.49 19.86
CA PRO A 136 -19.08 3.07 19.42
C PRO A 136 -19.49 2.52 18.04
N ARG A 137 -20.79 2.30 17.83
CA ARG A 137 -21.31 1.87 16.52
C ARG A 137 -21.13 3.02 15.51
N GLY A 138 -20.64 2.70 14.32
CA GLY A 138 -20.45 3.67 13.23
C GLY A 138 -19.15 4.47 13.27
N ILE A 139 -18.25 4.19 14.22
CA ILE A 139 -16.90 4.78 14.23
C ILE A 139 -15.89 3.69 13.86
N ASP A 140 -15.24 3.85 12.72
CA ASP A 140 -14.15 2.97 12.33
C ASP A 140 -12.90 3.24 13.18
N PRO A 141 -12.30 2.20 13.80
CA PRO A 141 -11.03 2.34 14.48
C PRO A 141 -9.92 2.75 13.50
N PRO A 142 -8.89 3.46 13.99
CA PRO A 142 -7.75 3.80 13.16
C PRO A 142 -6.95 2.55 12.78
N THR A 143 -6.43 2.51 11.56
CA THR A 143 -5.64 1.39 11.04
C THR A 143 -4.15 1.64 11.28
N GLN A 144 -3.49 0.67 11.88
CA GLN A 144 -2.04 0.55 11.90
C GLN A 144 -1.66 -0.76 11.21
N LEU A 145 -0.92 -0.66 10.11
CA LEU A 145 -0.34 -1.85 9.47
C LEU A 145 0.83 -2.34 10.32
N ARG A 146 0.92 -3.66 10.51
CA ARG A 146 2.05 -4.26 11.23
C ARG A 146 3.30 -4.13 10.36
N ALA A 147 4.35 -3.51 10.90
CA ALA A 147 5.69 -3.64 10.33
C ALA A 147 6.27 -5.04 10.67
N THR A 148 5.63 -6.12 10.20
CA THR A 148 6.02 -7.49 10.56
C THR A 148 7.16 -8.01 9.68
N GLY A 149 8.40 -7.82 10.14
CA GLY A 149 9.60 -8.44 9.56
C GLY A 149 10.28 -7.61 8.46
N ARG A 150 11.57 -7.91 8.22
CA ARG A 150 12.45 -7.12 7.33
C ARG A 150 11.97 -7.02 5.87
N SER A 151 11.07 -7.89 5.43
CA SER A 151 10.56 -7.95 4.05
C SER A 151 9.17 -7.33 3.86
N GLN A 152 8.28 -7.38 4.85
CA GLN A 152 6.93 -6.76 4.74
C GLN A 152 6.99 -5.25 4.76
N GLY A 153 7.83 -4.70 5.65
CA GLY A 153 8.03 -3.25 5.74
C GLY A 153 8.56 -2.63 4.45
N SER A 154 9.09 -3.44 3.53
CA SER A 154 9.57 -3.00 2.22
C SER A 154 8.46 -2.84 1.19
N PHE A 155 7.36 -3.58 1.32
CA PHE A 155 6.20 -3.49 0.43
C PHE A 155 5.10 -2.59 0.99
N THR A 156 5.11 -2.31 2.30
CA THR A 156 4.17 -1.36 2.95
C THR A 156 4.08 -0.01 2.22
N PRO A 157 5.18 0.60 1.72
CA PRO A 157 5.09 1.85 0.96
C PRO A 157 4.20 1.76 -0.28
N LEU A 158 4.10 0.62 -0.97
CA LEU A 158 3.21 0.47 -2.12
C LEU A 158 1.75 0.67 -1.70
N VAL A 159 1.35 0.03 -0.60
CA VAL A 159 -0.03 0.10 -0.10
C VAL A 159 -0.32 1.48 0.48
N THR A 160 0.58 2.01 1.32
CA THR A 160 0.35 3.30 1.98
C THR A 160 0.38 4.50 1.03
N THR A 161 1.05 4.38 -0.13
CA THR A 161 1.03 5.43 -1.16
C THR A 161 -0.31 5.50 -1.88
N TYR A 162 -1.02 4.37 -2.03
CA TYR A 162 -2.37 4.33 -2.58
C TYR A 162 -3.40 4.91 -1.61
N GLY A 163 -3.34 4.48 -0.35
CA GLY A 163 -4.26 4.93 0.69
C GLY A 163 -4.12 4.14 1.98
N THR A 164 -4.83 4.60 3.02
CA THR A 164 -4.89 3.83 4.27
C THR A 164 -5.89 2.70 4.11
N VAL A 165 -5.47 1.47 4.44
CA VAL A 165 -6.32 0.27 4.42
C VAL A 165 -7.43 0.40 5.47
N PRO A 166 -8.70 0.13 5.15
CA PRO A 166 -9.77 0.03 6.16
C PRO A 166 -9.45 -1.00 7.24
N TYR A 167 -9.84 -0.73 8.48
CA TYR A 167 -9.46 -1.60 9.60
C TYR A 167 -10.06 -3.02 9.52
N ALA A 168 -11.25 -3.15 8.94
CA ALA A 168 -11.91 -4.43 8.75
C ALA A 168 -11.28 -5.29 7.64
N ASP A 169 -10.47 -4.66 6.77
CA ASP A 169 -9.92 -5.30 5.58
C ASP A 169 -8.63 -6.06 5.88
N VAL A 170 -8.39 -7.07 5.04
CA VAL A 170 -7.15 -7.83 5.02
C VAL A 170 -6.03 -6.94 4.49
N ASP A 171 -4.85 -7.01 5.12
CA ASP A 171 -3.64 -6.32 4.65
C ASP A 171 -3.12 -6.98 3.35
N PRO A 172 -3.17 -6.29 2.19
CA PRO A 172 -2.73 -6.86 0.93
C PRO A 172 -1.23 -6.68 0.68
N THR A 173 -0.45 -6.17 1.65
CA THR A 173 0.96 -5.79 1.44
C THR A 173 1.79 -6.89 0.77
N TRP A 174 1.64 -8.15 1.18
CA TRP A 174 2.33 -9.28 0.55
C TRP A 174 1.78 -9.66 -0.82
N PRO A 175 0.45 -9.92 -0.97
CA PRO A 175 -0.16 -10.16 -2.27
C PRO A 175 0.22 -9.08 -3.30
N ALA A 176 0.16 -7.81 -2.91
CA ALA A 176 0.51 -6.65 -3.72
C ALA A 176 1.99 -6.63 -4.13
N GLY A 177 2.88 -6.97 -3.19
CA GLY A 177 4.30 -7.10 -3.50
C GLY A 177 4.58 -8.21 -4.53
N ILE A 178 3.87 -9.34 -4.42
CA ILE A 178 4.03 -10.48 -5.33
C ILE A 178 3.45 -10.17 -6.70
N SER A 179 2.23 -9.62 -6.78
CA SER A 179 1.60 -9.22 -8.05
C SER A 179 2.45 -8.16 -8.76
N TYR A 180 2.91 -7.15 -8.04
CA TYR A 180 3.80 -6.13 -8.57
C TYR A 180 5.07 -6.74 -9.18
N VAL A 181 5.77 -7.58 -8.42
CA VAL A 181 7.02 -8.22 -8.85
C VAL A 181 6.78 -9.12 -10.07
N ALA A 182 5.65 -9.84 -10.12
CA ALA A 182 5.29 -10.66 -11.27
C ALA A 182 5.01 -9.82 -12.53
N MET A 183 4.21 -8.75 -12.41
CA MET A 183 3.93 -7.84 -13.52
C MET A 183 5.21 -7.16 -14.02
N PHE A 184 6.06 -6.67 -13.10
CA PHE A 184 7.35 -6.10 -13.43
C PHE A 184 8.24 -7.08 -14.18
N GLY A 185 8.32 -8.33 -13.73
CA GLY A 185 9.12 -9.38 -14.37
C GLY A 185 8.72 -9.62 -15.83
N VAL A 186 7.42 -9.76 -16.11
CA VAL A 186 6.89 -9.94 -17.48
C VAL A 186 7.20 -8.74 -18.37
N MET A 187 7.18 -7.53 -17.82
CA MET A 187 7.43 -6.30 -18.59
C MET A 187 8.91 -6.03 -18.82
N PHE A 188 9.78 -6.46 -17.91
CA PHE A 188 11.21 -6.17 -17.93
C PHE A 188 12.06 -7.28 -18.54
N GLY A 189 11.60 -8.54 -18.52
CA GLY A 189 11.93 -9.55 -19.52
C GLY A 189 13.39 -9.92 -19.84
N ASP A 190 14.42 -9.50 -19.10
CA ASP A 190 15.84 -9.78 -19.45
C ASP A 190 16.65 -10.34 -18.28
N ALA A 191 17.39 -11.43 -18.54
CA ALA A 191 18.18 -12.14 -17.54
C ALA A 191 19.42 -11.37 -17.06
N GLY A 192 20.09 -10.65 -17.97
CA GLY A 192 21.24 -9.81 -17.67
C GLY A 192 20.84 -8.57 -16.86
N HIS A 193 19.81 -7.88 -17.31
CA HIS A 193 19.25 -6.74 -16.57
C HIS A 193 18.66 -7.15 -15.21
N GLY A 194 17.98 -8.29 -15.15
CA GLY A 194 17.49 -8.87 -13.89
C GLY A 194 18.63 -9.16 -12.92
N ALA A 195 19.74 -9.72 -13.40
CA ALA A 195 20.95 -9.95 -12.60
C ALA A 195 21.58 -8.63 -12.09
N LEU A 196 21.55 -7.55 -12.88
CA LEU A 196 21.98 -6.22 -12.43
C LEU A 196 21.10 -5.70 -11.28
N LEU A 197 19.78 -5.89 -11.35
CA LEU A 197 18.88 -5.53 -10.25
C LEU A 197 19.17 -6.36 -8.99
N LEU A 198 19.45 -7.66 -9.14
CA LEU A 198 19.86 -8.53 -8.02
C LEU A 198 21.16 -8.07 -7.37
N LEU A 199 22.15 -7.68 -8.19
CA LEU A 199 23.40 -7.12 -7.69
C LEU A 199 23.15 -5.81 -6.93
N GLY A 200 22.33 -4.92 -7.48
CA GLY A 200 21.89 -3.69 -6.80
C GLY A 200 21.21 -3.98 -5.46
N ALA A 201 20.33 -4.99 -5.41
CA ALA A 201 19.64 -5.40 -4.19
C ALA A 201 20.62 -5.95 -3.14
N LEU A 202 21.62 -6.73 -3.56
CA LEU A 202 22.67 -7.23 -2.67
C LEU A 202 23.52 -6.08 -2.11
N LEU A 203 23.89 -5.11 -2.94
CA LEU A 203 24.63 -3.93 -2.53
C LEU A 203 23.86 -3.09 -1.49
N LEU A 204 22.55 -2.87 -1.71
CA LEU A 204 21.67 -2.22 -0.74
C LEU A 204 21.55 -3.02 0.56
N ARG A 205 21.44 -4.34 0.49
CA ARG A 205 21.39 -5.22 1.67
C ARG A 205 22.66 -5.12 2.50
N LEU A 206 23.82 -5.03 1.84
CA LEU A 206 25.14 -4.85 2.45
C LEU A 206 25.42 -3.42 2.92
N GLY A 207 24.54 -2.45 2.60
CA GLY A 207 24.69 -1.04 2.99
C GLY A 207 25.79 -0.31 2.24
N ARG A 208 26.11 -0.73 1.01
CA ARG A 208 27.12 -0.11 0.16
C ARG A 208 26.50 0.40 -1.15
N PRO A 209 26.77 1.65 -1.57
CA PRO A 209 27.47 2.74 -0.86
C PRO A 209 26.67 3.33 0.31
N ARG A 210 27.38 3.94 1.29
CA ARG A 210 26.75 4.52 2.50
C ARG A 210 25.68 5.58 2.21
N LYS A 211 25.78 6.25 1.06
CA LYS A 211 24.79 7.23 0.59
C LYS A 211 23.39 6.63 0.36
N LEU A 212 23.30 5.33 0.11
CA LEU A 212 22.03 4.63 -0.15
C LEU A 212 21.46 3.92 1.09
N LEU A 213 22.03 4.12 2.28
CA LEU A 213 21.45 3.61 3.54
C LEU A 213 19.96 3.97 3.73
N PRO A 214 19.47 5.19 3.43
CA PRO A 214 18.05 5.48 3.60
C PRO A 214 17.17 4.60 2.70
N LEU A 215 17.66 4.17 1.53
CA LEU A 215 16.95 3.28 0.60
C LEU A 215 17.14 1.79 0.91
N ARG A 216 17.86 1.44 1.99
CA ARG A 216 18.07 0.03 2.37
C ARG A 216 16.75 -0.71 2.51
N HIS A 217 15.69 -0.08 3.01
CA HIS A 217 14.38 -0.71 3.16
C HIS A 217 13.80 -1.25 1.84
N LEU A 218 14.26 -0.79 0.67
CA LEU A 218 13.78 -1.26 -0.64
C LEU A 218 14.51 -2.50 -1.16
N TRP A 219 15.53 -3.02 -0.46
CA TRP A 219 16.31 -4.17 -0.94
C TRP A 219 15.48 -5.43 -1.27
N PRO A 220 14.45 -5.82 -0.49
CA PRO A 220 13.66 -7.02 -0.80
C PRO A 220 12.79 -6.82 -2.05
N PHE A 221 12.30 -5.59 -2.23
CA PHE A 221 11.52 -5.20 -3.39
C PHE A 221 12.37 -5.29 -4.66
N LEU A 222 13.58 -4.68 -4.63
CA LEU A 222 14.52 -4.74 -5.73
C LEU A 222 15.01 -6.18 -6.02
N ALA A 223 15.21 -6.98 -4.96
CA ALA A 223 15.56 -8.39 -5.11
C ALA A 223 14.42 -9.17 -5.78
N GLY A 224 13.16 -8.98 -5.35
CA GLY A 224 12.01 -9.62 -5.96
C GLY A 224 11.89 -9.28 -7.45
N ALA A 225 11.96 -8.00 -7.80
CA ALA A 225 11.94 -7.53 -9.17
C ALA A 225 13.09 -8.12 -10.01
N GLY A 226 14.31 -8.18 -9.45
CA GLY A 226 15.45 -8.81 -10.10
C GLY A 226 15.28 -10.32 -10.31
N ILE A 227 14.74 -11.06 -9.33
CA ILE A 227 14.44 -12.50 -9.48
C ILE A 227 13.42 -12.70 -10.59
N ALA A 228 12.29 -11.99 -10.55
CA ALA A 228 11.22 -12.13 -11.53
C ALA A 228 11.66 -11.74 -12.94
N GLY A 229 12.39 -10.63 -13.08
CA GLY A 229 12.98 -10.22 -14.36
C GLY A 229 13.97 -11.24 -14.89
N THR A 230 14.80 -11.82 -14.02
CA THR A 230 15.75 -12.87 -14.42
C THR A 230 15.04 -14.12 -14.90
N LEU A 231 14.01 -14.57 -14.18
CA LEU A 231 13.21 -15.74 -14.56
C LEU A 231 12.45 -15.51 -15.87
N ALA A 232 11.86 -14.32 -16.06
CA ALA A 232 11.19 -13.94 -17.29
C ALA A 232 12.17 -13.89 -18.47
N GLY A 233 13.35 -13.29 -18.29
CA GLY A 233 14.37 -13.27 -19.33
C GLY A 233 14.96 -14.64 -19.67
N ILE A 234 15.09 -15.54 -18.70
CA ILE A 234 15.42 -16.95 -18.97
C ILE A 234 14.32 -17.61 -19.80
N ALA A 235 13.05 -17.34 -19.51
CA ALA A 235 11.93 -17.87 -20.27
C ALA A 235 11.90 -17.30 -21.71
N TYR A 236 12.23 -16.02 -21.89
CA TYR A 236 12.29 -15.37 -23.19
C TYR A 236 13.57 -15.67 -23.99
N GLY A 237 14.64 -16.10 -23.32
CA GLY A 237 15.96 -16.30 -23.93
C GLY A 237 16.77 -15.01 -24.10
N GLU A 238 16.43 -13.95 -23.36
CA GLU A 238 17.08 -12.64 -23.49
C GLU A 238 18.14 -12.42 -22.40
N PHE A 239 19.35 -12.00 -22.81
CA PHE A 239 20.46 -11.66 -21.92
C PHE A 239 21.19 -10.44 -22.46
N PHE A 240 20.90 -9.26 -21.89
CA PHE A 240 21.30 -7.97 -22.44
C PHE A 240 20.87 -7.81 -23.92
N GLY A 241 19.62 -8.18 -24.22
CA GLY A 241 19.09 -8.29 -25.58
C GLY A 241 19.29 -9.67 -26.25
N PRO A 242 19.10 -9.77 -27.59
CA PRO A 242 19.14 -11.02 -28.34
C PRO A 242 20.59 -11.46 -28.64
N THR A 243 21.38 -11.67 -27.59
CA THR A 243 22.79 -12.05 -27.69
C THR A 243 23.00 -13.52 -28.04
N GLY A 244 21.95 -14.35 -27.97
CA GLY A 244 21.98 -15.79 -28.26
C GLY A 244 22.70 -16.63 -27.20
N VAL A 245 23.01 -16.04 -26.04
CA VAL A 245 23.68 -16.71 -24.92
C VAL A 245 22.76 -17.71 -24.22
N LEU A 246 21.46 -17.39 -24.14
CA LEU A 246 20.44 -18.29 -23.60
C LEU A 246 19.56 -18.87 -24.72
N PRO A 247 19.17 -20.16 -24.64
CA PRO A 247 18.15 -20.70 -25.51
C PRO A 247 16.78 -20.10 -25.17
N VAL A 248 15.93 -19.91 -26.18
CA VAL A 248 14.52 -19.54 -25.98
C VAL A 248 13.81 -20.75 -25.36
N LEU A 249 13.46 -20.68 -24.08
CA LEU A 249 12.84 -21.78 -23.34
C LEU A 249 11.32 -21.78 -23.42
N TRP A 250 10.70 -20.61 -23.56
CA TRP A 250 9.24 -20.48 -23.62
C TRP A 250 8.77 -19.74 -24.86
N LEU A 251 9.15 -18.47 -25.03
CA LEU A 251 8.56 -17.61 -26.06
C LEU A 251 9.53 -16.49 -26.43
N ASN A 252 9.71 -16.22 -27.72
CA ASN A 252 10.42 -15.03 -28.18
C ASN A 252 9.42 -13.86 -28.33
N PRO A 253 9.52 -12.79 -27.53
CA PRO A 253 8.58 -11.66 -27.57
C PRO A 253 8.40 -11.03 -28.95
N LEU A 254 9.47 -10.99 -29.75
CA LEU A 254 9.46 -10.34 -31.06
C LEU A 254 8.86 -11.21 -32.16
N ASP A 255 9.05 -12.53 -32.07
CA ASP A 255 8.56 -13.46 -33.10
C ASP A 255 7.08 -13.83 -32.86
N GLU A 256 6.65 -13.91 -31.60
CA GLU A 256 5.30 -14.34 -31.21
C GLU A 256 4.56 -13.31 -30.32
N PRO A 257 4.34 -12.06 -30.81
CA PRO A 257 3.73 -10.99 -30.01
C PRO A 257 2.29 -11.31 -29.59
N GLU A 258 1.57 -12.10 -30.39
CA GLU A 258 0.21 -12.56 -30.07
C GLU A 258 0.17 -13.46 -28.84
N GLN A 259 1.15 -14.34 -28.68
CA GLN A 259 1.23 -15.26 -27.56
C GLN A 259 1.64 -14.53 -26.28
N LEU A 260 2.54 -13.54 -26.39
CA LEU A 260 2.86 -12.65 -25.27
C LEU A 260 1.62 -11.86 -24.81
N LEU A 261 0.82 -11.35 -25.75
CA LEU A 261 -0.42 -10.64 -25.45
C LEU A 261 -1.43 -11.55 -24.72
N VAL A 262 -1.65 -12.76 -25.21
CA VAL A 262 -2.56 -13.73 -24.56
C VAL A 262 -2.04 -14.12 -23.17
N ALA A 263 -0.74 -14.35 -23.02
CA ALA A 263 -0.12 -14.66 -21.73
C ALA A 263 -0.26 -13.50 -20.73
N ALA A 264 -0.05 -12.26 -21.17
CA ALA A 264 -0.21 -11.05 -20.36
C ALA A 264 -1.66 -10.86 -19.90
N ILE A 265 -2.63 -10.99 -20.80
CA ILE A 265 -4.06 -10.93 -20.47
C ILE A 265 -4.45 -12.08 -19.53
N GLY A 266 -3.93 -13.29 -19.76
CA GLY A 266 -4.14 -14.45 -18.90
C GLY A 266 -3.61 -14.25 -17.49
N LEU A 267 -2.37 -13.75 -17.35
CA LEU A 267 -1.81 -13.37 -16.05
C LEU A 267 -2.66 -12.30 -15.37
N GLY A 268 -3.07 -11.28 -16.12
CA GLY A 268 -3.98 -10.24 -15.64
C GLY A 268 -5.31 -10.80 -15.14
N ALA A 269 -5.90 -11.74 -15.86
CA ALA A 269 -7.13 -12.42 -15.44
C ALA A 269 -6.94 -13.19 -14.13
N VAL A 270 -5.81 -13.90 -13.96
CA VAL A 270 -5.47 -14.58 -12.70
C VAL A 270 -5.32 -13.58 -11.56
N LEU A 271 -4.60 -12.47 -11.77
CA LEU A 271 -4.44 -11.42 -10.75
C LEU A 271 -5.79 -10.78 -10.39
N LEU A 272 -6.67 -10.54 -11.38
CA LEU A 272 -8.02 -10.02 -11.14
C LEU A 272 -8.89 -10.99 -10.35
N VAL A 273 -8.78 -12.30 -10.60
CA VAL A 273 -9.45 -13.33 -9.78
C VAL A 273 -8.97 -13.24 -8.33
N LEU A 274 -7.66 -13.17 -8.11
CA LEU A 274 -7.09 -13.04 -6.77
C LEU A 274 -7.57 -11.76 -6.07
N ALA A 275 -7.66 -10.64 -6.79
CA ALA A 275 -8.18 -9.39 -6.28
C ALA A 275 -9.68 -9.48 -5.91
N HIS A 276 -10.50 -10.15 -6.72
CA HIS A 276 -11.92 -10.38 -6.41
C HIS A 276 -12.13 -11.34 -5.24
N VAL A 277 -11.25 -12.34 -5.09
CA VAL A 277 -11.24 -13.22 -3.90
C VAL A 277 -10.90 -12.40 -2.65
N GLY A 278 -9.87 -11.54 -2.72
CA GLY A 278 -9.53 -10.62 -1.64
C GLY A 278 -10.70 -9.69 -1.27
N GLY A 279 -11.32 -9.07 -2.27
CA GLY A 279 -12.52 -8.23 -2.10
C GLY A 279 -13.68 -8.98 -1.45
N THR A 280 -13.93 -10.23 -1.86
CA THR A 280 -14.96 -11.10 -1.27
C THR A 280 -14.70 -11.39 0.21
N VAL A 281 -13.45 -11.71 0.57
CA VAL A 281 -13.05 -11.93 1.96
C VAL A 281 -13.25 -10.68 2.81
N ASN A 282 -12.94 -9.50 2.27
CA ASN A 282 -13.18 -8.22 2.93
C ASN A 282 -14.68 -7.97 3.14
N ARG A 283 -15.52 -8.15 2.11
CA ARG A 283 -16.99 -7.97 2.24
C ARG A 283 -17.61 -8.90 3.29
N TRP A 284 -17.10 -10.13 3.38
CA TRP A 284 -17.54 -11.08 4.40
C TRP A 284 -17.23 -10.52 5.80
N ARG A 285 -16.03 -9.98 6.01
CA ARG A 285 -15.59 -9.43 7.29
C ARG A 285 -16.33 -8.15 7.69
N GLU A 286 -16.68 -7.30 6.72
CA GLU A 286 -17.41 -6.05 6.98
C GLU A 286 -18.88 -6.26 7.37
N GLY A 287 -19.61 -7.10 6.62
CA GLY A 287 -21.08 -7.15 6.67
C GLY A 287 -21.68 -8.56 6.67
N GLY A 288 -20.84 -9.59 6.78
CA GLY A 288 -21.27 -10.99 6.78
C GLY A 288 -21.48 -11.59 5.38
N PRO A 289 -21.98 -12.84 5.32
CA PRO A 289 -22.04 -13.61 4.07
C PRO A 289 -23.03 -13.06 3.05
N ALA A 290 -24.11 -12.41 3.49
CA ALA A 290 -25.09 -11.81 2.59
C ALA A 290 -24.48 -10.63 1.81
N ASN A 291 -23.73 -9.75 2.50
CA ASN A 291 -23.02 -8.65 1.85
C ASN A 291 -21.97 -9.17 0.85
N ALA A 292 -21.22 -10.20 1.22
CA ALA A 292 -20.26 -10.84 0.31
C ALA A 292 -20.93 -11.47 -0.92
N LEU A 293 -22.13 -12.04 -0.75
CA LEU A 293 -22.84 -12.74 -1.83
C LEU A 293 -23.29 -11.78 -2.94
N TYR A 294 -23.87 -10.64 -2.55
CA TYR A 294 -24.56 -9.72 -3.45
C TYR A 294 -23.71 -8.52 -3.89
N ALA A 295 -22.62 -8.21 -3.20
CA ALA A 295 -21.76 -7.09 -3.58
C ALA A 295 -21.08 -7.32 -4.94
N ALA A 296 -21.04 -6.27 -5.78
CA ALA A 296 -20.33 -6.29 -7.06
C ALA A 296 -18.79 -6.45 -6.90
N SER A 297 -18.24 -6.13 -5.73
CA SER A 297 -16.84 -6.41 -5.35
C SER A 297 -16.67 -7.76 -4.64
N GLY A 298 -17.76 -8.46 -4.36
CA GLY A 298 -17.80 -9.76 -3.69
C GLY A 298 -17.96 -10.93 -4.66
N THR A 299 -18.69 -11.97 -4.25
CA THR A 299 -18.84 -13.19 -5.06
C THR A 299 -19.66 -12.95 -6.33
N ALA A 300 -20.62 -12.01 -6.31
CA ALA A 300 -21.39 -11.68 -7.51
C ALA A 300 -20.48 -11.15 -8.63
N GLY A 301 -19.57 -10.24 -8.30
CA GLY A 301 -18.55 -9.76 -9.23
C GLY A 301 -17.58 -10.85 -9.67
N LEU A 302 -17.11 -11.68 -8.73
CA LEU A 302 -16.19 -12.79 -9.03
C LEU A 302 -16.80 -13.80 -10.00
N THR A 303 -18.05 -14.21 -9.75
CA THR A 303 -18.79 -15.16 -10.61
C THR A 303 -19.06 -14.56 -11.99
N LEU A 304 -19.44 -13.28 -12.06
CA LEU A 304 -19.59 -12.58 -13.33
C LEU A 304 -18.25 -12.53 -14.09
N PHE A 305 -17.15 -12.18 -13.43
CA PHE A 305 -15.82 -12.14 -14.01
C PHE A 305 -15.38 -13.50 -14.55
N LEU A 306 -15.50 -14.57 -13.73
CA LEU A 306 -15.16 -15.93 -14.12
C LEU A 306 -16.00 -16.43 -15.30
N GLY A 307 -17.30 -16.10 -15.32
CA GLY A 307 -18.17 -16.43 -16.43
C GLY A 307 -17.75 -15.76 -17.73
N LEU A 308 -17.45 -14.46 -17.69
CA LEU A 308 -16.95 -13.71 -18.85
C LEU A 308 -15.58 -14.22 -19.31
N ALA A 309 -14.66 -14.49 -18.38
CA ALA A 309 -13.33 -15.02 -18.69
C ALA A 309 -13.41 -16.42 -19.31
N LEU A 310 -14.24 -17.32 -18.75
CA LEU A 310 -14.45 -18.67 -19.28
C LEU A 310 -15.15 -18.64 -20.64
N GLY A 311 -16.14 -17.75 -20.80
CA GLY A 311 -16.83 -17.54 -22.07
C GLY A 311 -15.87 -17.06 -23.17
N GLY A 312 -15.07 -16.04 -22.86
CA GLY A 312 -14.03 -15.53 -23.77
C GLY A 312 -12.99 -16.59 -24.12
N ALA A 313 -12.49 -17.34 -23.13
CA ALA A 313 -11.56 -18.43 -23.36
C ALA A 313 -12.16 -19.57 -24.21
N GLY A 314 -13.44 -19.90 -24.00
CA GLY A 314 -14.14 -20.91 -24.79
C GLY A 314 -14.30 -20.52 -26.26
N LEU A 315 -14.58 -19.23 -26.53
CA LEU A 315 -14.61 -18.68 -27.88
C LEU A 315 -13.22 -18.70 -28.53
N PHE A 316 -12.19 -18.25 -27.80
CA PHE A 316 -10.81 -18.23 -28.30
C PHE A 316 -10.28 -19.63 -28.63
N LEU A 317 -10.52 -20.61 -27.76
CA LEU A 317 -10.10 -22.00 -27.94
C LEU A 317 -11.00 -22.80 -28.88
N HIS A 318 -12.04 -22.19 -29.46
CA HIS A 318 -13.03 -22.86 -30.32
C HIS A 318 -13.70 -24.08 -29.65
N ARG A 319 -13.90 -24.01 -28.32
CA ARG A 319 -14.50 -25.07 -27.51
C ARG A 319 -15.87 -24.63 -27.00
N PRO A 320 -16.98 -25.03 -27.66
CA PRO A 320 -18.31 -24.51 -27.35
C PRO A 320 -18.77 -24.85 -25.93
N GLY A 321 -18.31 -25.95 -25.33
CA GLY A 321 -18.64 -26.31 -23.96
C GLY A 321 -18.22 -25.26 -22.93
N TYR A 322 -17.00 -24.70 -23.05
CA TYR A 322 -16.55 -23.63 -22.16
C TYR A 322 -17.29 -22.31 -22.42
N ALA A 323 -17.64 -22.02 -23.68
CA ALA A 323 -18.43 -20.84 -24.02
C ALA A 323 -19.82 -20.88 -23.36
N VAL A 324 -20.53 -22.02 -23.48
CA VAL A 324 -21.85 -22.22 -22.85
C VAL A 324 -21.74 -22.16 -21.33
N ALA A 325 -20.77 -22.86 -20.72
CA ALA A 325 -20.55 -22.81 -19.27
C ALA A 325 -20.25 -21.38 -18.79
N GLY A 326 -19.45 -20.63 -19.54
CA GLY A 326 -19.14 -19.23 -19.26
C GLY A 326 -20.38 -18.33 -19.28
N VAL A 327 -21.25 -18.47 -20.29
CA VAL A 327 -22.50 -17.71 -20.38
C VAL A 327 -23.45 -18.04 -19.22
N VAL A 328 -23.56 -19.31 -18.84
CA VAL A 328 -24.38 -19.73 -17.69
C VAL A 328 -23.84 -19.12 -16.40
N LEU A 329 -22.52 -19.16 -16.19
CA LEU A 329 -21.90 -18.60 -15.00
C LEU A 329 -22.00 -17.06 -14.96
N ALA A 330 -21.80 -16.40 -16.10
CA ALA A 330 -21.90 -14.95 -16.23
C ALA A 330 -23.34 -14.47 -15.98
N SER A 331 -24.34 -15.18 -16.49
CA SER A 331 -25.75 -14.83 -16.25
C SER A 331 -26.14 -14.99 -14.77
N ALA A 332 -25.65 -16.03 -14.10
CA ALA A 332 -25.81 -16.20 -12.65
C ALA A 332 -25.16 -15.05 -11.85
N GLY A 333 -23.91 -14.70 -12.16
CA GLY A 333 -23.22 -13.58 -11.50
C GLY A 333 -23.88 -12.22 -11.77
N LEU A 334 -24.41 -12.02 -12.99
CA LEU A 334 -25.17 -10.85 -13.36
C LEU A 334 -26.46 -10.74 -12.53
N ALA A 335 -27.22 -11.83 -12.39
CA ALA A 335 -28.45 -11.87 -11.60
C ALA A 335 -28.20 -11.55 -10.12
N LEU A 336 -27.12 -12.10 -9.53
CA LEU A 336 -26.71 -11.78 -8.17
C LEU A 336 -26.34 -10.30 -8.03
N THR A 337 -25.57 -9.77 -8.97
CA THR A 337 -25.15 -8.35 -8.97
C THR A 337 -26.35 -7.42 -9.08
N VAL A 338 -27.30 -7.70 -9.97
CA VAL A 338 -28.53 -6.91 -10.13
C VAL A 338 -29.35 -6.92 -8.85
N THR A 339 -29.48 -8.07 -8.19
CA THR A 339 -30.23 -8.21 -6.94
C THR A 339 -29.59 -7.38 -5.83
N GLY A 340 -28.25 -7.42 -5.72
CA GLY A 340 -27.50 -6.62 -4.75
C GLY A 340 -27.60 -5.12 -4.99
N LEU A 341 -27.43 -4.68 -6.23
CA LEU A 341 -27.54 -3.26 -6.60
C LEU A 341 -28.96 -2.74 -6.38
N TYR A 342 -29.98 -3.48 -6.81
CA TYR A 342 -31.37 -3.08 -6.63
C TYR A 342 -31.75 -2.95 -5.15
N ALA A 343 -31.31 -3.89 -4.30
CA ALA A 343 -31.53 -3.86 -2.85
C ALA A 343 -30.85 -2.66 -2.15
N ALA A 344 -29.81 -2.09 -2.75
CA ALA A 344 -29.13 -0.90 -2.24
C ALA A 344 -29.82 0.42 -2.68
N THR A 345 -30.78 0.37 -3.60
CA THR A 345 -31.52 1.57 -4.06
C THR A 345 -32.83 1.76 -3.30
N ALA A 346 -33.39 2.98 -3.35
CA ALA A 346 -34.66 3.32 -2.69
C ALA A 346 -35.92 2.66 -3.32
N GLY A 347 -35.76 1.77 -4.31
CA GLY A 347 -36.84 1.10 -5.02
C GLY A 347 -37.55 1.97 -6.08
N GLY A 348 -38.45 1.36 -6.86
CA GLY A 348 -39.25 2.02 -7.90
C GLY A 348 -38.56 2.20 -9.25
N LEU A 349 -39.19 2.95 -10.17
CA LEU A 349 -38.68 3.18 -11.53
C LEU A 349 -37.32 3.89 -11.55
N GLY A 350 -37.10 4.83 -10.62
CA GLY A 350 -35.82 5.51 -10.45
C GLY A 350 -34.70 4.56 -9.98
N GLY A 351 -34.99 3.68 -9.02
CA GLY A 351 -34.03 2.67 -8.55
C GLY A 351 -33.68 1.63 -9.62
N ALA A 352 -34.66 1.21 -10.43
CA ALA A 352 -34.43 0.33 -11.57
C ALA A 352 -33.53 0.97 -12.63
N ALA A 353 -33.77 2.24 -12.98
CA ALA A 353 -32.91 2.99 -13.90
C ALA A 353 -31.48 3.14 -13.37
N GLN A 354 -31.32 3.50 -12.10
CA GLN A 354 -30.01 3.59 -11.45
C GLN A 354 -29.27 2.26 -11.44
N THR A 355 -29.97 1.16 -11.13
CA THR A 355 -29.42 -0.20 -11.16
C THR A 355 -28.92 -0.56 -12.56
N GLY A 356 -29.68 -0.21 -13.61
CA GLY A 356 -29.27 -0.43 -15.01
C GLY A 356 -27.99 0.31 -15.38
N VAL A 357 -27.84 1.57 -14.97
CA VAL A 357 -26.61 2.37 -15.20
C VAL A 357 -25.42 1.76 -14.45
N GLN A 358 -25.61 1.39 -13.18
CA GLN A 358 -24.56 0.77 -12.36
C GLN A 358 -24.13 -0.60 -12.93
N LEU A 359 -25.09 -1.39 -13.43
CA LEU A 359 -24.81 -2.68 -14.06
C LEU A 359 -23.96 -2.50 -15.32
N PHE A 360 -24.32 -1.54 -16.17
CA PHE A 360 -23.56 -1.23 -17.37
C PHE A 360 -22.12 -0.83 -17.03
N ASP A 361 -21.94 0.04 -16.02
CA ASP A 361 -20.62 0.41 -15.51
C ASP A 361 -19.83 -0.81 -15.00
N VAL A 362 -20.45 -1.72 -14.23
CA VAL A 362 -19.79 -2.96 -13.75
C VAL A 362 -19.29 -3.81 -14.91
N VAL A 363 -20.12 -4.07 -15.91
CA VAL A 363 -19.77 -4.93 -17.07
C VAL A 363 -18.66 -4.29 -17.91
N VAL A 364 -18.82 -3.01 -18.26
CA VAL A 364 -17.80 -2.27 -19.03
C VAL A 364 -16.47 -2.26 -18.28
N ARG A 365 -16.50 -1.98 -16.97
CA ARG A 365 -15.31 -1.93 -16.13
C ARG A 365 -14.62 -3.29 -16.02
N ILE A 366 -15.34 -4.41 -16.03
CA ILE A 366 -14.71 -5.74 -16.06
C ILE A 366 -13.92 -5.94 -17.36
N GLY A 367 -14.52 -5.58 -18.51
CA GLY A 367 -13.87 -5.69 -19.81
C GLY A 367 -12.64 -4.78 -19.93
N THR A 368 -12.78 -3.50 -19.60
CA THR A 368 -11.68 -2.51 -19.73
C THR A 368 -10.49 -2.83 -18.84
N ASN A 369 -10.72 -3.33 -17.62
CA ASN A 369 -9.62 -3.73 -16.73
C ASN A 369 -8.87 -4.96 -17.26
N THR A 370 -9.58 -5.95 -17.81
CA THR A 370 -8.95 -7.13 -18.39
C THR A 370 -8.07 -6.74 -19.57
N VAL A 371 -8.60 -5.90 -20.48
CA VAL A 371 -7.85 -5.38 -21.62
C VAL A 371 -6.67 -4.50 -21.19
N SER A 372 -6.75 -3.83 -20.04
CA SER A 372 -5.66 -2.99 -19.54
C SER A 372 -4.37 -3.78 -19.27
N PHE A 373 -4.45 -5.09 -19.01
CA PHE A 373 -3.28 -5.97 -18.88
C PHE A 373 -2.56 -6.26 -20.20
N ALA A 374 -3.15 -5.96 -21.37
CA ALA A 374 -2.43 -5.96 -22.65
C ALA A 374 -1.18 -5.07 -22.61
N ARG A 375 -1.18 -4.07 -21.73
CA ARG A 375 -0.04 -3.21 -21.47
C ARG A 375 1.20 -3.97 -21.00
N LEU A 376 1.07 -5.07 -20.26
CA LEU A 376 2.23 -5.88 -19.86
C LEU A 376 2.99 -6.34 -21.10
N ALA A 377 2.26 -6.89 -22.07
CA ALA A 377 2.82 -7.34 -23.34
C ALA A 377 3.39 -6.19 -24.17
N ALA A 378 2.70 -5.04 -24.24
CA ALA A 378 3.18 -3.89 -24.98
C ALA A 378 4.56 -3.39 -24.46
N PHE A 379 4.75 -3.35 -23.14
CA PHE A 379 6.03 -2.94 -22.56
C PHE A 379 7.11 -4.02 -22.65
N GLY A 380 6.75 -5.30 -22.49
CA GLY A 380 7.67 -6.41 -22.75
C GLY A 380 8.16 -6.43 -24.21
N LEU A 381 7.27 -6.18 -25.17
CA LEU A 381 7.62 -6.05 -26.59
C LEU A 381 8.53 -4.83 -26.84
N THR A 382 8.25 -3.71 -26.18
CA THR A 382 9.09 -2.50 -26.28
C THR A 382 10.49 -2.75 -25.74
N HIS A 383 10.59 -3.46 -24.62
CA HIS A 383 11.86 -3.88 -24.03
C HIS A 383 12.68 -4.74 -25.00
N ALA A 384 12.08 -5.81 -25.52
CA ALA A 384 12.72 -6.69 -26.49
C ALA A 384 13.15 -5.94 -27.76
N ALA A 385 12.31 -5.02 -28.26
CA ALA A 385 12.61 -4.24 -29.46
C ALA A 385 13.76 -3.24 -29.26
N LEU A 386 13.83 -2.57 -28.10
CA LEU A 386 14.96 -1.68 -27.78
C LEU A 386 16.24 -2.47 -27.54
N GLY A 387 16.16 -3.64 -26.91
CA GLY A 387 17.29 -4.58 -26.79
C GLY A 387 17.83 -5.01 -28.15
N ASP A 388 16.96 -5.42 -29.08
CA ASP A 388 17.34 -5.78 -30.45
C ASP A 388 17.94 -4.59 -31.21
N LEU A 389 17.41 -3.37 -31.04
CA LEU A 389 17.96 -2.16 -31.64
C LEU A 389 19.40 -1.89 -31.18
N VAL A 390 19.66 -1.97 -29.87
CA VAL A 390 21.01 -1.78 -29.30
C VAL A 390 21.96 -2.88 -29.81
N TRP A 391 21.48 -4.12 -29.89
CA TRP A 391 22.27 -5.25 -30.37
C TRP A 391 22.65 -5.11 -31.85
N ARG A 392 21.70 -4.73 -32.72
CA ARG A 392 21.95 -4.49 -34.14
C ARG A 392 22.90 -3.32 -34.38
N ALA A 393 22.76 -2.24 -33.61
CA ALA A 393 23.68 -1.11 -33.66
C ALA A 393 25.11 -1.52 -33.29
N THR A 394 25.25 -2.36 -32.26
CA THR A 394 26.54 -2.87 -31.78
C THR A 394 27.19 -3.84 -32.78
N SER A 395 26.45 -4.87 -33.20
CA SER A 395 26.95 -5.91 -34.12
C SER A 395 27.25 -5.36 -35.52
N GLY A 396 26.46 -4.40 -35.99
CA GLY A 396 26.71 -3.69 -37.25
C GLY A 396 27.96 -2.82 -37.24
N LEU A 397 28.41 -2.36 -36.07
CA LEU A 397 29.65 -1.60 -35.92
C LEU A 397 30.86 -2.53 -35.73
N ALA A 398 30.68 -3.64 -35.01
CA ALA A 398 31.69 -4.67 -34.80
C ALA A 398 32.10 -5.38 -36.10
N SER A 399 31.18 -5.55 -37.05
CA SER A 399 31.45 -6.19 -38.35
C SER A 399 32.28 -5.34 -39.32
N ARG A 400 32.55 -4.06 -39.00
CA ARG A 400 33.32 -3.13 -39.86
C ARG A 400 34.84 -3.15 -39.62
N GLY A 401 35.36 -3.97 -38.70
CA GLY A 401 36.79 -4.17 -38.45
C GLY A 401 37.21 -4.11 -36.98
N ALA A 402 38.51 -4.27 -36.68
CA ALA A 402 39.03 -4.33 -35.30
C ALA A 402 39.17 -2.96 -34.59
N LEU A 403 39.46 -1.87 -35.31
CA LEU A 403 39.49 -0.51 -34.74
C LEU A 403 38.13 -0.01 -34.21
N PRO A 404 36.98 -0.25 -34.87
CA PRO A 404 35.66 0.15 -34.35
C PRO A 404 35.15 -0.68 -33.17
N LEU A 405 35.91 -1.67 -32.66
CA LEU A 405 35.48 -2.52 -31.55
C LEU A 405 35.25 -1.74 -30.25
N ILE A 406 36.09 -0.72 -29.98
CA ILE A 406 35.92 0.18 -28.82
C ILE A 406 34.63 0.99 -28.97
N GLY A 407 34.31 1.43 -30.19
CA GLY A 407 33.06 2.12 -30.49
C GLY A 407 31.85 1.21 -30.29
N ALA A 408 31.93 -0.04 -30.72
CA ALA A 408 30.87 -1.04 -30.52
C ALA A 408 30.65 -1.31 -29.02
N ALA A 409 31.72 -1.49 -28.25
CA ALA A 409 31.63 -1.68 -26.80
C ALA A 409 31.01 -0.46 -26.09
N LEU A 410 31.38 0.76 -26.50
CA LEU A 410 30.79 1.99 -25.97
C LEU A 410 29.29 2.08 -26.27
N VAL A 411 28.90 1.81 -27.52
CA VAL A 411 27.49 1.81 -27.95
C VAL A 411 26.68 0.77 -27.19
N PHE A 412 27.22 -0.43 -27.00
CA PHE A 412 26.57 -1.48 -26.22
C PHE A 412 26.37 -1.04 -24.77
N VAL A 413 27.44 -0.66 -24.06
CA VAL A 413 27.35 -0.29 -22.64
C VAL A 413 26.43 0.92 -22.44
N ALA A 414 26.56 1.96 -23.27
CA ALA A 414 25.73 3.15 -23.16
C ALA A 414 24.27 2.87 -23.53
N GLY A 415 24.04 2.13 -24.62
CA GLY A 415 22.70 1.76 -25.10
C GLY A 415 21.96 0.90 -24.08
N THR A 416 22.62 -0.16 -23.59
CA THR A 416 22.09 -1.05 -22.54
C THR A 416 21.84 -0.29 -21.24
N ALA A 417 22.72 0.62 -20.83
CA ALA A 417 22.50 1.42 -19.61
C ALA A 417 21.30 2.36 -19.74
N VAL A 418 21.11 2.99 -20.90
CA VAL A 418 19.96 3.87 -21.16
C VAL A 418 18.67 3.08 -21.25
N ALA A 419 18.67 1.95 -21.99
CA ALA A 419 17.52 1.05 -22.10
C ALA A 419 17.09 0.57 -20.70
N PHE A 420 18.03 0.02 -19.93
CA PHE A 420 17.82 -0.40 -18.54
C PHE A 420 17.18 0.70 -17.68
N ALA A 421 17.73 1.93 -17.71
CA ALA A 421 17.26 3.01 -16.85
C ALA A 421 15.84 3.47 -17.22
N LEU A 422 15.55 3.60 -18.52
CA LEU A 422 14.23 4.01 -19.01
C LEU A 422 13.19 2.92 -18.77
N GLU A 423 13.51 1.68 -19.12
CA GLU A 423 12.56 0.57 -19.07
C GLU A 423 12.29 0.12 -17.65
N ALA A 424 13.29 0.08 -16.77
CA ALA A 424 13.06 -0.23 -15.36
C ALA A 424 12.13 0.81 -14.72
N LEU A 425 12.29 2.10 -15.06
CA LEU A 425 11.42 3.17 -14.57
C LEU A 425 10.00 3.03 -15.14
N VAL A 426 9.87 2.87 -16.45
CA VAL A 426 8.57 2.75 -17.13
C VAL A 426 7.84 1.50 -16.67
N ALA A 427 8.51 0.34 -16.65
CA ALA A 427 7.94 -0.91 -16.16
C ALA A 427 7.49 -0.78 -14.70
N GLY A 428 8.32 -0.14 -13.87
CA GLY A 428 8.01 0.08 -12.46
C GLY A 428 6.77 0.94 -12.24
N VAL A 429 6.64 2.07 -12.95
CA VAL A 429 5.47 2.97 -12.87
C VAL A 429 4.21 2.30 -13.39
N GLN A 430 4.32 1.51 -14.45
CA GLN A 430 3.17 0.86 -15.08
C GLN A 430 2.66 -0.33 -14.27
N ALA A 431 3.55 -1.07 -13.62
CA ALA A 431 3.17 -2.08 -12.63
C ALA A 431 2.44 -1.43 -11.44
N LEU A 432 2.88 -0.26 -10.95
CA LEU A 432 2.16 0.50 -9.92
C LEU A 432 0.76 0.91 -10.39
N ARG A 433 0.64 1.37 -11.64
CA ARG A 433 -0.66 1.75 -12.19
C ARG A 433 -1.64 0.57 -12.17
N LEU A 434 -1.20 -0.59 -12.66
CA LEU A 434 -2.02 -1.80 -12.69
C LEU A 434 -2.40 -2.31 -11.28
N GLU A 435 -1.46 -2.21 -10.34
CA GLU A 435 -1.73 -2.54 -8.94
C GLU A 435 -2.81 -1.62 -8.35
N PHE A 436 -2.73 -0.31 -8.59
CA PHE A 436 -3.60 0.68 -7.95
C PHE A 436 -4.98 0.81 -8.58
N TYR A 437 -5.07 0.84 -9.92
CA TYR A 437 -6.34 1.11 -10.60
C TYR A 437 -7.11 -0.17 -10.91
N GLU A 438 -6.43 -1.29 -11.12
CA GLU A 438 -7.05 -2.52 -11.60
C GLU A 438 -7.18 -3.58 -10.48
N LEU A 439 -6.19 -3.70 -9.57
CA LEU A 439 -6.24 -4.67 -8.46
C LEU A 439 -6.82 -4.05 -7.16
N PHE A 440 -6.24 -2.97 -6.65
CA PHE A 440 -6.64 -2.37 -5.37
C PHE A 440 -8.05 -1.81 -5.36
N SER A 441 -8.52 -1.28 -6.50
CA SER A 441 -9.91 -0.82 -6.66
C SER A 441 -10.96 -1.93 -6.50
N ARG A 442 -10.54 -3.20 -6.48
CA ARG A 442 -11.39 -4.38 -6.24
C ARG A 442 -11.35 -4.87 -4.80
N VAL A 443 -10.18 -4.76 -4.19
CA VAL A 443 -9.96 -5.17 -2.80
C VAL A 443 -10.56 -4.14 -1.83
N PHE A 444 -10.45 -2.85 -2.17
CA PHE A 444 -10.84 -1.73 -1.32
C PHE A 444 -12.00 -0.94 -1.92
N THR A 445 -13.03 -0.67 -1.11
CA THR A 445 -14.13 0.26 -1.48
C THR A 445 -14.05 1.60 -0.77
N ALA A 446 -13.30 1.66 0.34
CA ALA A 446 -13.18 2.83 1.19
C ALA A 446 -11.73 2.99 1.63
N GLN A 447 -11.39 4.19 2.07
CA GLN A 447 -10.11 4.46 2.74
C GLN A 447 -10.32 4.40 4.25
N GLY A 448 -9.41 3.74 4.96
CA GLY A 448 -9.37 3.73 6.42
C GLY A 448 -8.83 5.04 7.01
N ARG A 449 -8.97 5.19 8.33
CA ARG A 449 -8.34 6.29 9.07
C ARG A 449 -6.95 5.86 9.53
N PRO A 450 -5.85 6.56 9.19
CA PRO A 450 -4.52 6.16 9.64
C PRO A 450 -4.36 6.39 11.15
N PHE A 451 -3.76 5.44 11.85
CA PHE A 451 -3.39 5.62 13.25
C PHE A 451 -2.27 6.65 13.39
N ARG A 452 -2.53 7.69 14.17
CA ARG A 452 -1.59 8.77 14.46
C ARG A 452 -1.38 8.84 15.97
N PRO A 453 -0.46 8.05 16.54
CA PRO A 453 -0.19 8.13 17.95
C PRO A 453 0.31 9.53 18.29
N TRP A 454 -0.15 10.06 19.41
CA TRP A 454 0.37 11.31 19.93
C TRP A 454 1.72 11.02 20.60
N HIS A 455 2.79 11.44 19.93
CA HIS A 455 4.15 11.32 20.43
C HIS A 455 4.80 12.70 20.43
N VAL A 456 5.26 13.13 21.60
CA VAL A 456 6.06 14.34 21.76
C VAL A 456 7.22 13.96 22.68
N PRO A 457 8.48 14.04 22.20
CA PRO A 457 9.62 13.63 23.00
C PRO A 457 9.73 14.49 24.25
N THR A 458 10.08 13.85 25.36
CA THR A 458 10.36 14.56 26.60
C THR A 458 11.78 15.13 26.55
N GLY A 459 11.91 16.44 26.75
CA GLY A 459 13.22 17.08 26.84
C GLY A 459 13.80 16.85 28.23
N HIS A 460 14.85 16.03 28.35
CA HIS A 460 15.71 16.05 29.53
C HIS A 460 16.53 17.35 29.52
N LEU A 461 15.93 18.44 29.99
CA LEU A 461 16.70 19.61 30.35
C LEU A 461 17.31 19.32 31.72
N GLU A 462 18.59 18.93 31.72
CA GLU A 462 19.47 19.26 32.83
C GLU A 462 19.34 20.77 33.05
N VAL A 463 18.65 21.14 34.11
CA VAL A 463 18.69 22.48 34.65
C VAL A 463 20.11 22.65 35.17
N THR A 464 21.03 23.10 34.32
CA THR A 464 22.27 23.70 34.80
C THR A 464 21.87 24.95 35.58
N SER A 465 21.85 24.77 36.89
CA SER A 465 21.62 25.78 37.94
C SER A 465 22.58 26.96 37.84
#